data_AF-A0A059D3H9-F1
#
_entry.id   AF-A0A059D3H9-F1
#
_cell.length_a   1.000
_cell.length_b   1.000
_cell.length_c   1.000
_cell.angle_alpha   90.00
_cell.angle_beta   90.00
_cell.angle_gamma   90.00
#
_symmetry.space_group_name_H-M   'P 1'
#
loop_
_entity.id
_entity.type
_entity.pdbx_description
1 polymer ?
#
loop_
_entity_poly.entity_id
_entity_poly.type
_entity_poly.pdbx_seq_one_letter_code
_entity_poly.pdbx_strand_id
1 'polypeptide(L)'
;MSSAGCPYSCVKAAPHAFTFATSGGTARATSRGNGDDYQVQVAVGQCPRNCIHYVTPSQRIILEELLDSVMDVPYDTSAEADLLYSLIVKAKFENNRFRKPKKQPKSSTNHVDWY
;
A
#
# COMPACT_ATOMS: atom_id res chain seq x y z
N MET A 1 -4.66 1.68 15.10
CA MET A 1 -3.28 1.27 14.78
C MET A 1 -2.56 2.51 14.31
N SER A 2 -1.70 3.08 15.16
CA SER A 2 -0.97 4.32 14.84
C SER A 2 0.05 4.00 13.75
N SER A 3 -0.10 4.60 12.57
CA SER A 3 0.90 4.54 11.51
C SER A 3 2.15 5.25 12.02
N ALA A 4 3.13 4.50 12.53
CA ALA A 4 4.43 5.03 12.84
C ALA A 4 4.98 5.68 11.56
N GLY A 5 5.13 7.01 11.60
CA GLY A 5 5.68 7.79 10.51
C GLY A 5 7.08 7.31 10.13
N CYS A 6 7.65 7.92 9.10
CA CYS A 6 8.94 7.49 8.64
C CYS A 6 10.02 7.90 9.64
N PRO A 7 10.85 6.97 10.15
CA PRO A 7 11.94 7.33 11.04
C PRO A 7 12.94 8.22 10.30
N TYR A 8 13.57 9.12 11.05
CA TYR A 8 14.58 10.09 10.57
C TYR A 8 15.74 9.47 9.76
N SER A 9 15.95 8.15 9.82
CA SER A 9 17.09 7.45 9.25
C SER A 9 17.25 7.67 7.74
N CYS A 10 16.18 7.50 6.95
CA CYS A 10 16.30 7.63 5.49
C CYS A 10 16.45 9.08 5.01
N VAL A 11 15.78 10.04 5.65
CA VAL A 11 15.97 11.46 5.34
C VAL A 11 17.37 11.93 5.74
N LYS A 12 17.91 11.45 6.86
CA LYS A 12 19.27 11.79 7.30
C LYS A 12 20.36 11.18 6.40
N ALA A 13 20.12 9.99 5.86
CA ALA A 13 21.07 9.30 5.01
C ALA A 13 21.21 9.93 3.61
N ALA A 14 20.14 10.49 3.05
CA ALA A 14 20.16 11.20 1.77
C ALA A 14 19.25 12.45 1.77
N PRO A 15 19.63 13.53 2.47
CA PRO A 15 18.81 14.73 2.64
C PRO A 15 18.60 15.53 1.34
N HIS A 16 19.44 15.29 0.32
CA HIS A 16 19.27 15.83 -1.02
C HIS A 16 18.21 15.09 -1.86
N ALA A 17 17.86 13.87 -1.47
CA ALA A 17 16.89 13.03 -2.16
C ALA A 17 15.56 12.89 -1.42
N PHE A 18 15.57 13.03 -0.09
CA PHE A 18 14.38 12.87 0.74
C PHE A 18 14.22 14.04 1.72
N THR A 19 12.97 14.43 1.97
CA THR A 19 12.59 15.40 3.01
C THR A 19 11.37 14.88 3.79
N PHE A 20 11.06 15.49 4.94
CA PHE A 20 9.84 15.16 5.67
C PHE A 20 8.64 15.97 5.15
N ALA A 21 7.53 15.27 4.89
CA ALA A 21 6.26 15.91 4.62
C ALA A 21 5.66 16.44 5.95
N THR A 22 5.47 17.75 6.01
CA THR A 22 4.92 18.48 7.18
C THR A 22 3.50 18.04 7.55
N SER A 23 2.75 17.49 6.60
CA SER A 23 1.34 17.09 6.77
C SER A 23 1.14 15.69 7.36
N GLY A 24 2.17 14.84 7.44
CA GLY A 24 1.98 13.43 7.81
C GLY A 24 3.16 12.72 8.48
N GLY A 25 4.29 13.41 8.71
CA GLY A 25 5.48 12.78 9.32
C GLY A 25 6.07 11.65 8.47
N THR A 26 5.78 11.64 7.18
CA THR A 26 6.29 10.67 6.21
C THR A 26 7.46 11.25 5.44
N ALA A 27 8.39 10.39 5.04
CA ALA A 27 9.48 10.76 4.15
C ALA A 27 8.91 10.94 2.73
N ARG A 28 9.36 11.98 2.04
CA ARG A 28 8.99 12.32 0.66
C ARG A 28 10.25 12.41 -0.18
N ALA A 29 10.25 11.75 -1.34
CA ALA A 29 11.31 11.95 -2.32
C ALA A 29 11.17 13.33 -2.98
N THR A 30 12.26 14.09 -3.03
CA THR A 30 12.33 15.45 -3.60
C THR A 30 13.21 15.55 -4.82
N SER A 31 14.13 14.60 -5.02
CA SER A 31 14.92 14.50 -6.23
C SER A 31 14.95 13.06 -6.73
N ARG A 32 15.05 12.91 -8.06
CA ARG A 32 15.38 11.63 -8.67
C ARG A 32 16.84 11.38 -8.36
N GLY A 33 17.11 10.71 -7.24
CA GLY A 33 18.45 10.22 -6.93
C GLY A 33 19.01 9.49 -8.15
N ASN A 34 20.28 9.74 -8.47
CA ASN A 34 20.92 9.02 -9.57
C ASN A 34 21.06 7.55 -9.16
N GLY A 35 20.92 6.59 -10.08
CA GLY A 35 20.92 5.16 -9.73
C GLY A 35 22.19 4.70 -8.98
N ASP A 36 23.29 5.43 -9.18
CA ASP A 36 24.60 5.20 -8.58
C ASP A 36 24.82 5.99 -7.27
N ASP A 37 23.81 6.73 -6.80
CA ASP A 37 23.92 7.50 -5.57
C ASP A 37 23.89 6.57 -4.36
N TYR A 38 25.09 6.28 -3.86
CA TYR A 38 25.31 5.41 -2.71
C TYR A 38 24.50 5.84 -1.47
N GLN A 39 24.37 7.14 -1.23
CA GLN A 39 23.63 7.65 -0.07
C GLN A 39 22.13 7.37 -0.23
N VAL A 40 21.60 7.49 -1.44
CA VAL A 40 20.22 7.11 -1.74
C VAL A 40 20.02 5.60 -1.57
N GLN A 41 20.94 4.77 -2.05
CA GLN A 41 20.86 3.31 -1.86
C GLN A 41 20.85 2.92 -0.37
N VAL A 42 21.72 3.53 0.43
CA VAL A 42 21.76 3.32 1.89
C VAL A 42 20.45 3.80 2.55
N ALA A 43 19.97 5.00 2.17
CA ALA A 43 18.74 5.55 2.70
C ALA A 43 17.54 4.62 2.44
N VAL A 44 17.42 4.08 1.22
CA VAL A 44 16.30 3.17 0.94
C VAL A 44 16.42 1.84 1.68
N GLY A 45 17.63 1.31 1.87
CA GLY A 45 17.85 0.11 2.67
C GLY A 45 17.48 0.27 4.15
N GLN A 46 17.55 1.50 4.68
CA GLN A 46 17.26 1.82 6.09
C GLN A 46 15.82 2.31 6.33
N CYS A 47 15.09 2.65 5.28
CA CYS A 47 13.74 3.18 5.39
C CYS A 47 12.73 2.01 5.57
N PRO A 48 11.73 2.14 6.45
CA PRO A 48 10.63 1.17 6.50
C PRO A 48 9.96 1.00 5.14
N ARG A 49 9.46 -0.19 4.83
CA ARG A 49 8.86 -0.51 3.51
C ARG A 49 7.70 0.40 3.10
N ASN A 50 7.02 1.02 4.07
CA ASN A 50 5.91 1.94 3.88
C ASN A 50 6.35 3.40 3.67
N CYS A 51 7.66 3.68 3.65
CA CYS A 51 8.19 5.05 3.59
C CYS A 51 8.72 5.45 2.21
N ILE A 52 9.14 4.49 1.40
CA ILE A 52 9.62 4.73 0.04
C ILE A 52 9.00 3.67 -0.86
N HIS A 53 8.24 4.11 -1.86
CA HIS A 53 7.64 3.24 -2.86
C HIS A 53 8.40 3.38 -4.17
N TYR A 54 8.88 2.24 -4.69
CA TYR A 54 9.50 2.17 -6.01
C TYR A 54 8.43 2.07 -7.08
N VAL A 55 8.57 2.91 -8.11
CA VAL A 55 7.67 2.93 -9.26
C VAL A 55 8.47 2.97 -10.55
N THR A 56 7.99 2.29 -11.59
CA THR A 56 8.57 2.38 -12.92
C THR A 56 8.34 3.76 -13.53
N PRO A 57 9.09 4.17 -14.57
CA PRO A 57 8.83 5.44 -15.26
C PRO A 57 7.38 5.60 -15.73
N SER A 58 6.75 4.53 -16.22
CA SER A 58 5.35 4.53 -16.63
C SER A 58 4.39 4.68 -15.45
N GLN A 59 4.64 3.99 -14.34
CA GLN A 59 3.84 4.12 -13.11
C GLN A 59 3.93 5.52 -12.51
N ARG A 60 5.12 6.16 -12.58
CA ARG A 60 5.32 7.54 -12.14
C ARG A 60 4.40 8.50 -12.88
N ILE A 61 4.31 8.40 -14.21
CA ILE A 61 3.45 9.26 -15.04
C ILE A 61 2.00 9.16 -14.56
N ILE A 62 1.50 7.94 -14.40
CA ILE A 62 0.13 7.69 -13.92
C ILE A 62 -0.10 8.32 -12.53
N LEU A 63 0.87 8.17 -11.62
CA LEU A 63 0.76 8.71 -10.26
C LEU A 63 0.83 10.24 -10.23
N GLU A 64 1.64 10.86 -11.09
CA GLU A 64 1.73 12.32 -11.22
C GLU A 64 0.43 12.90 -11.80
N GLU A 65 -0.14 12.28 -12.85
CA GLU A 65 -1.43 12.68 -13.43
C GLU A 65 -2.58 12.53 -12.43
N LEU A 66 -2.61 11.43 -11.67
CA LEU A 66 -3.60 11.24 -10.60
C LEU A 66 -3.45 12.28 -9.50
N LEU A 67 -2.21 12.58 -9.07
CA LEU A 67 -1.96 13.59 -8.05
C LEU A 67 -2.43 14.97 -8.53
N ASP A 68 -2.10 15.36 -9.75
CA ASP A 68 -2.53 16.64 -10.33
C ASP A 68 -4.05 16.72 -10.41
N SER A 69 -4.74 15.66 -10.88
CA SER A 69 -6.20 15.62 -10.91
C SER A 69 -6.84 15.77 -9.52
N VAL A 70 -6.27 15.14 -8.50
CA VAL A 70 -6.77 15.26 -7.11
C VAL A 70 -6.53 16.66 -6.56
N MET A 71 -5.39 17.27 -6.89
CA MET A 71 -5.07 18.64 -6.46
C MET A 71 -5.89 19.71 -7.19
N ASP A 72 -6.30 19.45 -8.44
CA ASP A 72 -7.08 20.36 -9.29
C ASP A 72 -8.59 20.32 -9.03
N VAL A 73 -9.09 19.28 -8.36
CA VAL A 73 -10.50 19.16 -7.95
C VAL A 73 -10.60 19.22 -6.42
N PRO A 74 -10.49 20.41 -5.80
CA PRO A 74 -10.35 20.47 -4.35
C PRO A 74 -11.65 20.10 -3.61
N TYR A 75 -12.80 20.08 -4.26
CA TYR A 75 -14.08 19.75 -3.63
C TYR A 75 -15.09 19.21 -4.65
N ASP A 76 -15.20 17.90 -4.76
CA ASP A 76 -16.46 17.15 -4.61
C ASP A 76 -16.17 15.65 -4.75
N THR A 77 -15.53 15.04 -3.74
CA THR A 77 -15.38 13.58 -3.65
C THR A 77 -16.42 12.97 -2.71
N SER A 78 -17.41 13.75 -2.30
CA SER A 78 -18.41 13.35 -1.30
C SER A 78 -19.27 12.20 -1.83
N ALA A 79 -19.69 12.30 -3.09
CA ALA A 79 -20.46 11.27 -3.77
C ALA A 79 -19.64 9.98 -4.01
N GLU A 80 -18.38 10.09 -4.41
CA GLU A 80 -17.49 8.95 -4.63
C GLU A 80 -17.15 8.24 -3.31
N ALA A 81 -16.97 9.00 -2.22
CA ALA A 81 -16.73 8.46 -0.89
C ALA A 81 -17.97 7.72 -0.35
N ASP A 82 -19.17 8.28 -0.53
CA ASP A 82 -20.42 7.64 -0.15
C ASP A 82 -20.67 6.36 -0.96
N LEU A 83 -20.39 6.39 -2.27
CA LEU A 83 -20.46 5.21 -3.13
C LEU A 83 -19.48 4.14 -2.65
N LEU A 84 -18.21 4.50 -2.39
CA LEU A 84 -17.20 3.56 -1.90
C LEU A 84 -17.58 2.95 -0.55
N TYR A 85 -18.11 3.75 0.37
CA TYR A 85 -18.59 3.28 1.66
C TYR A 85 -19.76 2.30 1.51
N SER A 86 -20.71 2.59 0.62
CA SER A 86 -21.84 1.70 0.33
C SER A 86 -21.38 0.33 -0.20
N LEU A 87 -20.37 0.31 -1.08
CA LEU A 87 -19.80 -0.92 -1.64
C LEU A 87 -19.09 -1.76 -0.57
N ILE A 88 -18.36 -1.13 0.34
CA ILE A 88 -17.69 -1.82 1.46
C ILE A 88 -18.71 -2.45 2.40
N VAL A 89 -19.79 -1.73 2.75
CA VAL A 89 -20.86 -2.26 3.61
C VAL A 89 -21.54 -3.46 2.95
N LYS A 90 -21.86 -3.37 1.65
CA LYS A 90 -22.44 -4.47 0.89
C LYS A 90 -21.53 -5.70 0.85
N ALA A 91 -20.24 -5.52 0.57
CA ALA A 91 -19.27 -6.61 0.55
C ALA A 91 -19.14 -7.31 1.90
N LYS A 92 -19.14 -6.55 3.01
CA LYS A 92 -19.14 -7.12 4.37
C LYS A 92 -20.41 -7.94 4.66
N PHE A 93 -21.57 -7.44 4.25
CA PHE A 93 -22.83 -8.16 4.41
C PHE A 93 -22.83 -9.50 3.66
N GLU A 94 -22.43 -9.50 2.39
CA GLU A 94 -22.38 -10.71 1.56
C GLU A 94 -21.35 -11.72 2.06
N ASN A 95 -20.16 -11.26 2.44
CA ASN A 95 -19.11 -12.13 2.99
C ASN A 95 -19.52 -12.80 4.31
N ASN A 96 -20.28 -12.11 5.16
CA ASN A 96 -20.83 -12.70 6.39
C ASN A 96 -21.95 -13.71 6.12
N ARG A 97 -22.62 -13.61 4.97
CA ARG A 97 -23.66 -14.55 4.53
C ARG A 97 -23.08 -15.74 3.76
N PHE A 98 -21.87 -15.61 3.23
CA PHE A 98 -21.17 -16.68 2.52
C PHE A 98 -20.87 -17.85 3.47
N ARG A 99 -21.74 -18.86 3.45
CA ARG A 99 -21.50 -20.14 4.11
C ARG A 99 -20.72 -21.03 3.14
N LYS A 100 -19.47 -21.37 3.50
CA LYS A 100 -18.71 -22.40 2.78
C LYS A 100 -19.59 -23.66 2.63
N PRO A 101 -19.72 -24.24 1.43
CA PRO A 101 -20.41 -25.51 1.26
C PRO A 101 -19.79 -26.54 2.21
N LYS A 102 -20.59 -27.22 3.04
CA LYS A 102 -20.10 -28.31 3.88
C LYS A 102 -19.55 -29.39 2.95
N LYS A 103 -18.27 -29.74 3.10
CA LYS A 103 -17.67 -30.87 2.36
C LYS A 103 -18.42 -32.14 2.75
N GLN A 104 -18.87 -32.92 1.77
CA GLN A 104 -19.41 -34.23 2.05
C GLN A 104 -18.30 -35.14 2.60
N PRO A 105 -18.57 -35.92 3.66
CA PRO A 105 -17.58 -36.84 4.20
C PRO A 105 -17.21 -37.88 3.14
N LYS A 106 -15.91 -38.11 2.94
CA LYS A 106 -15.43 -39.18 2.07
C LYS A 106 -15.59 -40.51 2.80
N SER A 107 -16.49 -41.37 2.34
CA SER A 107 -16.52 -42.77 2.75
C SER A 107 -15.32 -43.48 2.14
N SER A 108 -14.46 -44.10 2.95
CA SER A 108 -13.37 -44.95 2.47
C SER A 108 -13.79 -46.42 2.55
N THR A 109 -13.77 -47.12 1.43
CA THR A 109 -14.04 -48.57 1.31
C THR A 109 -12.79 -49.44 1.42
N ASN A 110 -11.65 -48.90 1.85
CA ASN A 110 -10.43 -49.68 1.97
C ASN A 110 -10.36 -50.35 3.35
N HIS A 111 -10.58 -51.66 3.37
CA HIS A 111 -10.25 -52.51 4.51
C HIS A 111 -8.72 -52.54 4.67
N VAL A 112 -8.25 -52.21 5.87
CA VAL A 112 -6.83 -52.27 6.22
C VAL A 112 -6.57 -53.69 6.73
N ASP A 113 -5.89 -54.51 5.93
CA ASP A 113 -5.36 -55.79 6.38
C ASP A 113 -4.13 -55.54 7.26
N TRP A 114 -4.19 -56.05 8.49
CA TRP A 114 -3.09 -56.03 9.45
C TRP A 114 -2.36 -57.38 9.38
N TYR A 115 -1.05 -57.36 9.09
CA TYR A 115 -0.11 -58.45 9.34
C TYR A 115 0.84 -58.06 10.48
#